data_AF-A0A182JEN0-F1
#
_entry.id   AF-A0A182JEN0-F1
#
_cell.length_a   1.000
_cell.length_b   1.000
_cell.length_c   1.000
_cell.angle_alpha   90.00
_cell.angle_beta   90.00
_cell.angle_gamma   90.00
#
_symmetry.space_group_name_H-M   'P 1'
#
loop_
_entity.id
_entity.type
_entity.pdbx_description
1 polymer ?
#
loop_
_entity_poly.entity_id
_entity_poly.type
_entity_poly.pdbx_seq_one_letter_code
_entity_poly.pdbx_strand_id
1 'polypeptide(L)'
;MHSFRTATAVWLSVLLMSHIWATEACNGGFQMVLHSIENCSGDGQIITIDPSSTVALTKECGVKSKSTMRTLGFSKAQMQISITKNGLPVVKESVDLCASLDDAASNPDAAELLTMFGVPDHCPVEATEITTDESKTYSLEKYKHNLLMAQGRSIIDILIHHDNGESCFKIETEITNKNILAL
;
A
#
# COMPACT_ATOMS: atom_id res chain seq x y z
N MET A 1 42.39 22.27 37.61
CA MET A 1 40.91 22.28 37.55
C MET A 1 40.32 22.62 36.16
N HIS A 2 41.10 22.69 35.07
CA HIS A 2 40.56 22.90 33.71
C HIS A 2 40.28 21.61 32.92
N SER A 3 40.99 20.51 33.20
CA SER A 3 40.86 19.26 32.44
C SER A 3 39.58 18.46 32.72
N PHE A 4 38.94 18.66 33.88
CA PHE A 4 37.72 17.91 34.24
C PHE A 4 36.45 18.47 33.58
N ARG A 5 36.39 19.78 33.33
CA ARG A 5 35.23 20.46 32.71
C ARG A 5 35.10 20.15 31.22
N THR A 6 36.23 19.93 30.53
CA THR A 6 36.25 19.57 29.10
C THR A 6 35.84 18.12 28.90
N ALA A 7 36.27 17.20 29.77
CA ALA A 7 35.89 15.80 29.69
C ALA A 7 34.37 15.61 29.86
N THR A 8 33.76 16.25 30.86
CA THR A 8 32.30 16.18 31.07
C THR A 8 31.49 16.74 29.91
N ALA A 9 31.96 17.82 29.28
CA ALA A 9 31.29 18.42 28.13
C ALA A 9 31.36 17.53 26.88
N VAL A 10 32.49 16.83 26.66
CA VAL A 10 32.65 15.87 25.56
C VAL A 10 31.80 14.62 25.77
N TRP A 11 31.71 14.11 27.00
CA TRP A 11 30.85 12.96 27.28
C TRP A 11 29.37 13.31 27.13
N LEU A 12 28.94 14.50 27.57
CA LEU A 12 27.57 14.99 27.36
C LEU A 12 27.25 15.20 25.87
N SER A 13 28.18 15.72 25.07
CA SER A 13 27.95 15.91 23.64
C SER A 13 27.92 14.58 22.87
N VAL A 14 28.73 13.60 23.25
CA VAL A 14 28.66 12.23 22.69
C VAL A 14 27.36 11.52 23.07
N LEU A 15 26.88 11.70 24.32
CA LEU A 15 25.58 11.18 24.76
C LEU A 15 24.40 11.85 24.04
N LEU A 16 24.47 13.16 23.79
CA LEU A 16 23.44 13.88 23.02
C LEU A 16 23.46 13.49 21.53
N MET A 17 24.62 13.18 20.94
CA MET A 17 24.73 12.74 19.55
C MET A 17 24.34 11.28 19.33
N SER A 18 24.43 10.41 20.35
CA SER A 18 24.02 9.00 20.24
C SER A 18 22.50 8.81 20.16
N HIS A 19 21.71 9.81 20.55
CA HIS A 19 20.24 9.80 20.39
C HIS A 19 19.76 10.15 18.98
N ILE A 20 20.64 10.61 18.08
CA ILE A 20 20.27 11.01 16.71
C ILE A 20 20.17 9.79 15.77
N TRP A 21 20.59 8.60 16.21
CA TRP A 21 20.72 7.40 15.36
C TRP A 21 19.50 6.47 15.34
N ALA A 22 18.36 6.88 15.91
CA ALA A 22 17.17 6.04 15.94
C ALA A 22 15.94 6.74 15.35
N THR A 23 15.84 6.79 14.03
CA THR A 23 14.54 6.93 13.35
C THR A 23 14.48 5.91 12.21
N GLU A 24 14.09 4.69 12.53
CA GLU A 24 14.12 3.52 11.63
C GLU A 24 12.81 3.28 10.85
N ALA A 25 12.27 4.30 10.18
CA ALA A 25 11.15 4.14 9.26
C ALA A 25 10.99 5.35 8.30
N CYS A 26 10.32 5.14 7.17
CA CYS A 26 10.11 6.16 6.13
C CYS A 26 9.48 7.44 6.70
N ASN A 27 9.94 8.60 6.19
CA ASN A 27 9.38 9.91 6.50
C ASN A 27 9.13 10.18 8.00
N GLY A 28 10.09 9.81 8.83
CA GLY A 28 9.97 10.04 10.27
C GLY A 28 9.02 9.08 10.98
N GLY A 29 9.05 7.79 10.63
CA GLY A 29 8.47 6.74 11.48
C GLY A 29 7.37 5.88 10.84
N PHE A 30 6.97 6.15 9.59
CA PHE A 30 5.80 5.50 8.99
C PHE A 30 6.04 4.05 8.58
N GLN A 31 5.06 3.20 8.86
CA GLN A 31 5.00 1.80 8.44
C GLN A 31 3.61 1.47 7.89
N MET A 32 3.57 0.60 6.88
CA MET A 32 2.34 0.02 6.36
C MET A 32 2.25 -1.44 6.82
N VAL A 33 1.09 -1.83 7.34
CA VAL A 33 0.79 -3.19 7.80
C VAL A 33 -0.43 -3.67 7.04
N LEU A 34 -0.27 -4.76 6.30
CA LEU A 34 -1.39 -5.48 5.69
C LEU A 34 -1.89 -6.51 6.72
N HIS A 35 -3.12 -6.32 7.21
CA HIS A 35 -3.72 -7.19 8.22
C HIS A 35 -4.42 -8.39 7.60
N SER A 36 -5.16 -8.18 6.50
CA SER A 36 -5.86 -9.27 5.82
C SER A 36 -6.23 -8.92 4.38
N ILE A 37 -6.31 -9.96 3.55
CA ILE A 37 -6.97 -9.95 2.24
C ILE A 37 -7.94 -11.13 2.21
N GLU A 38 -9.20 -10.86 1.88
CA GLU A 38 -10.26 -11.87 1.78
C GLU A 38 -10.89 -11.83 0.38
N ASN A 39 -11.03 -12.99 -0.28
CA ASN A 39 -11.83 -13.15 -1.49
C ASN A 39 -13.25 -13.55 -1.09
N CYS A 40 -14.22 -12.64 -1.23
CA CYS A 40 -15.56 -12.81 -0.65
C CYS A 40 -16.63 -13.33 -1.62
N SER A 41 -16.32 -13.55 -2.90
CA SER A 41 -17.30 -14.04 -3.91
C SER A 41 -17.22 -15.55 -4.17
N GLY A 42 -16.48 -16.30 -3.35
CA GLY A 42 -16.37 -17.76 -3.43
C GLY A 42 -15.48 -18.28 -4.56
N ASP A 43 -15.49 -19.60 -4.78
CA ASP A 43 -14.53 -20.33 -5.63
C ASP A 43 -14.61 -19.97 -7.14
N GLY A 44 -15.72 -19.39 -7.58
CA GLY A 44 -15.95 -18.99 -8.98
C GLY A 44 -15.59 -17.53 -9.28
N GLN A 45 -14.98 -16.83 -8.32
CA GLN A 45 -14.62 -15.43 -8.45
C GLN A 45 -13.64 -15.18 -9.62
N ILE A 46 -13.92 -14.16 -10.45
CA ILE A 46 -13.17 -13.91 -11.69
C ILE A 46 -11.72 -13.50 -11.42
N ILE A 47 -11.50 -12.67 -10.39
CA ILE A 47 -10.17 -12.21 -9.97
C ILE A 47 -9.94 -12.65 -8.54
N THR A 48 -8.88 -13.41 -8.27
CA THR A 48 -8.52 -13.86 -6.91
C THR A 48 -7.14 -13.32 -6.52
N ILE A 49 -7.00 -12.90 -5.27
CA ILE A 49 -5.71 -12.48 -4.69
C ILE A 49 -5.32 -13.50 -3.62
N ASP A 50 -4.06 -13.94 -3.61
CA ASP A 50 -3.54 -14.81 -2.57
C ASP A 50 -3.65 -14.12 -1.19
N PRO A 51 -4.37 -14.70 -0.21
CA PRO A 51 -4.46 -14.13 1.14
C PRO A 51 -3.12 -14.02 1.86
N SER A 52 -2.09 -14.76 1.41
CA SER A 52 -0.74 -14.74 1.96
C SER A 52 0.14 -13.62 1.37
N SER A 53 -0.41 -12.79 0.47
CA SER A 53 0.28 -11.62 -0.06
C SER A 53 0.74 -10.68 1.06
N THR A 54 1.91 -10.06 0.87
CA THR A 54 2.54 -9.13 1.80
C THR A 54 2.81 -7.80 1.12
N VAL A 55 2.74 -6.72 1.91
CA VAL A 55 3.20 -5.39 1.51
C VAL A 55 4.03 -4.83 2.65
N ALA A 56 5.23 -4.38 2.34
CA ALA A 56 6.16 -3.80 3.30
C ALA A 56 6.71 -2.48 2.78
N LEU A 57 6.82 -1.51 3.70
CA LEU A 57 7.40 -0.21 3.42
C LEU A 57 8.86 -0.21 3.88
N THR A 58 9.78 0.06 2.95
CA THR A 58 11.22 0.05 3.19
C THR A 58 11.68 1.31 3.92
N LYS A 59 12.90 1.27 4.46
CA LYS A 59 13.51 2.42 5.17
C LYS A 59 13.65 3.65 4.28
N GLU A 60 13.81 3.45 2.97
CA GLU A 60 13.98 4.49 1.95
C GLU A 60 12.65 4.96 1.35
N CYS A 61 11.53 4.75 2.04
CA CYS A 61 10.18 5.04 1.52
C CYS A 61 9.85 4.27 0.23
N GLY A 62 10.48 3.12 0.02
CA GLY A 62 10.09 2.18 -1.03
C GLY A 62 8.93 1.29 -0.58
N VAL A 63 8.19 0.74 -1.51
CA VAL A 63 7.22 -0.35 -1.29
C VAL A 63 7.75 -1.60 -1.95
N LYS A 64 7.77 -2.67 -1.17
CA LYS A 64 7.96 -4.04 -1.65
C LYS A 64 6.67 -4.79 -1.43
N SER A 65 6.19 -5.46 -2.47
CA SER A 65 5.04 -6.34 -2.39
C SER A 65 5.42 -7.73 -2.86
N LYS A 66 4.89 -8.73 -2.16
CA LYS A 66 4.82 -10.10 -2.63
C LYS A 66 3.35 -10.42 -2.78
N SER A 67 2.90 -10.71 -3.97
CA SER A 67 1.49 -11.02 -4.19
C SER A 67 1.33 -11.93 -5.40
N THR A 68 0.42 -12.88 -5.30
CA THR A 68 -0.05 -13.63 -6.47
C THR A 68 -1.50 -13.26 -6.70
N MET A 69 -1.80 -12.75 -7.89
CA MET A 69 -3.15 -12.46 -8.35
C MET A 69 -3.43 -13.30 -9.59
N ARG A 70 -4.63 -13.85 -9.67
CA ARG A 70 -5.11 -14.61 -10.82
C ARG A 70 -6.39 -14.00 -11.34
N THR A 71 -6.56 -14.01 -12.66
CA THR A 71 -7.80 -13.64 -13.35
C THR A 71 -8.21 -14.75 -14.32
N LEU A 72 -9.51 -15.00 -14.43
CA LEU A 72 -10.10 -15.88 -15.46
C LEU A 72 -10.30 -15.16 -16.80
N GLY A 73 -9.88 -13.89 -16.88
CA GLY A 73 -10.10 -13.01 -18.02
C GLY A 73 -11.49 -12.39 -18.01
N PHE A 74 -11.63 -11.20 -18.55
CA PHE A 74 -12.90 -10.46 -18.65
C PHE A 74 -12.77 -9.34 -19.70
N SER A 75 -13.89 -8.92 -20.29
CA SER A 75 -13.87 -7.82 -21.28
C SER A 75 -14.35 -6.49 -20.72
N LYS A 76 -15.22 -6.54 -19.71
CA LYS A 76 -15.82 -5.35 -19.07
C LYS A 76 -15.92 -5.56 -17.59
N ALA A 77 -15.73 -4.50 -16.81
CA ALA A 77 -15.83 -4.57 -15.36
C ALA A 77 -16.34 -3.25 -14.77
N GLN A 78 -17.36 -3.34 -13.91
CA GLN A 78 -17.85 -2.23 -13.08
C GLN A 78 -17.45 -2.47 -11.64
N MET A 79 -16.64 -1.57 -11.07
CA MET A 79 -16.20 -1.64 -9.69
C MET A 79 -17.09 -0.77 -8.79
N GLN A 80 -17.34 -1.26 -7.59
CA GLN A 80 -17.86 -0.52 -6.45
C GLN A 80 -16.81 -0.61 -5.35
N ILE A 81 -16.34 0.54 -4.88
CA ILE A 81 -15.34 0.63 -3.83
C ILE A 81 -15.89 1.41 -2.65
N SER A 82 -15.70 0.87 -1.45
CA SER A 82 -15.93 1.61 -0.21
C SER A 82 -14.68 1.53 0.67
N ILE A 83 -14.26 2.69 1.17
CA ILE A 83 -13.14 2.78 2.09
C ILE A 83 -13.67 3.35 3.39
N THR A 84 -13.44 2.61 4.47
CA THR A 84 -13.71 3.02 5.83
C THR A 84 -12.37 3.22 6.54
N LYS A 85 -12.15 4.39 7.13
CA LYS A 85 -10.94 4.71 7.89
C LYS A 85 -11.29 4.98 9.34
N ASN A 86 -10.69 4.23 10.26
CA ASN A 86 -10.95 4.30 11.70
C ASN A 86 -12.46 4.20 12.02
N GLY A 87 -13.20 3.37 11.28
CA GLY A 87 -14.66 3.21 11.41
C GLY A 87 -15.50 4.30 10.73
N LEU A 88 -14.89 5.32 10.14
CA LEU A 88 -15.59 6.39 9.42
C LEU A 88 -15.54 6.14 7.91
N PRO A 89 -16.69 6.20 7.19
CA PRO A 89 -16.68 6.09 5.75
C PRO A 89 -15.98 7.32 5.14
N VAL A 90 -14.96 7.08 4.32
CA VAL A 90 -14.20 8.14 3.64
C VAL A 90 -14.42 8.16 2.13
N VAL A 91 -14.62 6.99 1.52
CA VAL A 91 -14.88 6.85 0.09
C VAL A 91 -16.02 5.87 -0.13
N LYS A 92 -16.92 6.20 -1.06
CA LYS A 92 -17.90 5.28 -1.62
C LYS A 92 -18.19 5.68 -3.06
N GLU A 93 -17.68 4.91 -4.00
CA GLU A 93 -17.71 5.25 -5.42
C GLU A 93 -18.03 4.02 -6.28
N SER A 94 -18.56 4.28 -7.48
CA SER A 94 -18.64 3.27 -8.52
C SER A 94 -17.88 3.76 -9.75
N VAL A 95 -17.06 2.88 -10.30
CA VAL A 95 -16.04 3.19 -11.29
C VAL A 95 -16.14 2.16 -12.41
N ASP A 96 -16.20 2.63 -13.66
CA ASP A 96 -15.97 1.75 -14.81
C ASP A 96 -14.47 1.44 -14.84
N LEU A 97 -14.12 0.19 -14.54
CA LEU A 97 -12.73 -0.21 -14.37
C LEU A 97 -11.98 -0.11 -15.71
N CYS A 98 -12.61 -0.52 -16.81
CA CYS A 98 -11.95 -0.52 -18.11
C CYS A 98 -11.73 0.91 -18.62
N ALA A 99 -12.72 1.80 -18.48
CA ALA A 99 -12.54 3.21 -18.81
C ALA A 99 -11.44 3.86 -17.96
N SER A 100 -11.35 3.49 -16.68
CA SER A 100 -10.31 4.01 -15.78
C SER A 100 -8.90 3.51 -16.12
N LEU A 101 -8.77 2.28 -16.63
CA LEU A 101 -7.49 1.75 -17.12
C LEU A 101 -7.04 2.48 -18.38
N ASP A 102 -7.96 2.72 -19.32
CA ASP A 102 -7.68 3.48 -20.55
C ASP A 102 -7.23 4.92 -20.22
N ASP A 103 -7.90 5.58 -19.26
CA ASP A 103 -7.50 6.90 -18.77
C ASP A 103 -6.14 6.86 -18.05
N ALA A 104 -5.87 5.81 -17.28
CA ALA A 104 -4.61 5.63 -16.58
C ALA A 104 -3.43 5.40 -17.53
N ALA A 105 -3.65 4.81 -18.72
CA ALA A 105 -2.62 4.70 -19.75
C ALA A 105 -2.10 6.08 -20.21
N SER A 106 -2.93 7.11 -20.09
CA SER A 106 -2.57 8.50 -20.38
C SER A 106 -1.99 9.26 -19.18
N ASN A 107 -1.96 8.65 -17.99
CA ASN A 107 -1.44 9.24 -16.76
C ASN A 107 -0.28 8.40 -16.17
N PRO A 108 0.98 8.85 -16.28
CA PRO A 108 2.14 8.07 -15.83
C PRO A 108 2.14 7.75 -14.33
N ASP A 109 1.54 8.61 -13.50
CA ASP A 109 1.43 8.35 -12.05
C ASP A 109 0.44 7.22 -11.75
N ALA A 110 -0.67 7.15 -12.50
CA ALA A 110 -1.65 6.08 -12.37
C ALA A 110 -1.10 4.76 -12.91
N ALA A 111 -0.43 4.78 -14.07
CA ALA A 111 0.21 3.62 -14.67
C ALA A 111 1.28 3.00 -13.75
N GLU A 112 2.07 3.82 -13.05
CA GLU A 112 3.05 3.34 -12.07
C GLU A 112 2.39 2.60 -10.91
N LEU A 113 1.29 3.12 -10.37
CA LEU A 113 0.54 2.48 -9.28
C LEU A 113 -0.12 1.16 -9.74
N LEU A 114 -0.74 1.15 -10.92
CA LEU A 114 -1.32 -0.08 -11.49
C LEU A 114 -0.24 -1.16 -11.64
N THR A 115 0.92 -0.78 -12.17
CA THR A 115 2.08 -1.66 -12.32
C THR A 115 2.60 -2.17 -10.97
N MET A 116 2.63 -1.31 -9.94
CA MET A 116 3.07 -1.66 -8.58
C MET A 116 2.22 -2.77 -7.96
N PHE A 117 0.91 -2.73 -8.19
CA PHE A 117 -0.04 -3.68 -7.64
C PHE A 117 -0.37 -4.84 -8.59
N GLY A 118 0.31 -4.92 -9.75
CA GLY A 118 0.10 -5.98 -10.73
C GLY A 118 -1.27 -5.92 -11.42
N VAL A 119 -1.90 -4.74 -11.44
CA VAL A 119 -3.17 -4.52 -12.13
C VAL A 119 -2.89 -4.43 -13.64
N PRO A 120 -3.68 -5.09 -14.50
CA PRO A 120 -3.58 -4.93 -15.95
C PRO A 120 -3.70 -3.47 -16.39
N ASP A 121 -3.10 -3.12 -17.53
CA ASP A 121 -3.05 -1.75 -18.06
C ASP A 121 -4.13 -1.45 -19.10
N HIS A 122 -4.90 -2.45 -19.55
CA HIS A 122 -6.02 -2.28 -20.50
C HIS A 122 -7.06 -3.39 -20.39
N CYS A 123 -8.23 -3.17 -20.99
CA CYS A 123 -9.22 -4.19 -21.29
C CYS A 123 -9.23 -4.51 -22.81
N PRO A 124 -9.64 -5.71 -23.25
CA PRO A 124 -9.99 -6.88 -22.43
C PRO A 124 -8.77 -7.48 -21.71
N VAL A 125 -9.01 -8.06 -20.55
CA VAL A 125 -7.98 -8.73 -19.74
C VAL A 125 -8.02 -10.22 -20.04
N GLU A 126 -6.89 -10.78 -20.46
CA GLU A 126 -6.75 -12.21 -20.69
C GLU A 126 -6.63 -13.00 -19.37
N ALA A 127 -6.99 -14.28 -19.40
CA ALA A 127 -6.78 -15.16 -18.27
C ALA A 127 -5.27 -15.27 -17.97
N THR A 128 -4.86 -14.88 -16.78
CA THR A 128 -3.45 -14.84 -16.40
C THR A 128 -3.25 -14.94 -14.90
N GLU A 129 -2.04 -15.27 -14.51
CA GLU A 129 -1.56 -15.24 -13.13
C GLU A 129 -0.34 -14.31 -13.07
N ILE A 130 -0.42 -13.31 -12.21
CA ILE A 130 0.60 -12.29 -12.01
C ILE A 130 1.16 -12.49 -10.61
N THR A 131 2.47 -12.75 -10.54
CA THR A 131 3.18 -12.87 -9.27
C THR A 131 4.22 -11.76 -9.13
N THR A 132 4.23 -11.09 -7.99
CA THR A 132 5.29 -10.19 -7.53
C THR A 132 6.09 -10.87 -6.42
N ASP A 133 7.42 -10.73 -6.44
CA ASP A 133 8.35 -11.48 -5.59
C ASP A 133 9.30 -10.55 -4.79
N GLU A 134 8.85 -9.34 -4.47
CA GLU A 134 9.62 -8.29 -3.77
C GLU A 134 10.89 -7.80 -4.48
N SER A 135 11.17 -8.31 -5.69
CA SER A 135 12.35 -7.93 -6.49
C SER A 135 12.31 -6.47 -6.95
N LYS A 136 11.10 -5.92 -7.13
CA LYS A 136 10.87 -4.53 -7.48
C LYS A 136 10.52 -3.72 -6.24
N THR A 137 11.23 -2.61 -6.08
CA THR A 137 10.92 -1.59 -5.07
C THR A 137 10.37 -0.37 -5.79
N TYR A 138 9.19 0.08 -5.39
CA TYR A 138 8.57 1.28 -5.96
C TYR A 138 8.67 2.43 -4.98
N SER A 139 9.04 3.62 -5.44
CA SER A 139 9.25 4.76 -4.54
C SER A 139 7.92 5.44 -4.19
N LEU A 140 7.68 5.67 -2.90
CA LEU A 140 6.57 6.51 -2.41
C LEU A 140 7.01 7.95 -2.12
N GLU A 141 8.22 8.36 -2.51
CA GLU A 141 8.71 9.72 -2.22
C GLU A 141 7.75 10.80 -2.74
N LYS A 142 7.13 10.61 -3.91
CA LYS A 142 6.11 11.55 -4.44
C LYS A 142 4.83 11.63 -3.59
N TYR A 143 4.51 10.57 -2.83
CA TYR A 143 3.31 10.49 -1.99
C TYR A 143 3.61 10.70 -0.50
N LYS A 144 4.85 11.03 -0.16
CA LYS A 144 5.36 11.12 1.20
C LYS A 144 4.56 12.08 2.09
N HIS A 145 4.13 13.21 1.53
CA HIS A 145 3.29 14.19 2.24
C HIS A 145 1.88 13.68 2.55
N ASN A 146 1.39 12.70 1.79
CA ASN A 146 0.06 12.12 1.96
C ASN A 146 0.04 11.02 3.03
N LEU A 147 1.21 10.47 3.42
CA LEU A 147 1.31 9.39 4.42
C LEU A 147 0.74 9.79 5.78
N LEU A 148 0.89 11.06 6.18
CA LEU A 148 0.29 11.57 7.41
C LEU A 148 -1.24 11.54 7.34
N MET A 149 -1.81 11.94 6.20
CA MET A 149 -3.26 11.87 5.97
C MET A 149 -3.75 10.43 5.85
N ALA A 150 -2.88 9.49 5.48
CA ALA A 150 -3.22 8.08 5.34
C ALA A 150 -3.11 7.30 6.67
N GLN A 151 -2.48 7.87 7.70
CA GLN A 151 -2.32 7.24 9.02
C GLN A 151 -3.65 6.78 9.64
N GLY A 152 -3.67 5.54 10.14
CA GLY A 152 -4.83 4.89 10.73
C GLY A 152 -5.16 3.57 10.04
N ARG A 153 -6.15 2.87 10.60
CA ARG A 153 -6.63 1.59 10.07
C ARG A 153 -7.69 1.83 9.01
N SER A 154 -7.55 1.18 7.87
CA SER A 154 -8.44 1.27 6.72
C SER A 154 -8.98 -0.11 6.35
N ILE A 155 -10.28 -0.17 6.10
CA ILE A 155 -10.97 -1.32 5.53
C ILE A 155 -11.44 -0.89 4.14
N ILE A 156 -11.05 -1.67 3.14
CA ILE A 156 -11.35 -1.43 1.74
C ILE A 156 -12.22 -2.60 1.27
N ASP A 157 -13.48 -2.32 1.01
CA ASP A 157 -14.43 -3.26 0.44
C ASP A 157 -14.56 -2.98 -1.06
N ILE A 158 -14.32 -4.00 -1.87
CA ILE A 158 -14.33 -3.90 -3.34
C ILE A 158 -15.26 -4.98 -3.88
N LEU A 159 -16.24 -4.58 -4.68
CA LEU A 159 -17.09 -5.47 -5.46
C LEU A 159 -16.94 -5.12 -6.93
N ILE A 160 -16.65 -6.10 -7.78
CA ILE A 160 -16.47 -5.92 -9.22
C ILE A 160 -17.44 -6.84 -9.93
N HIS A 161 -18.29 -6.25 -10.77
CA HIS A 161 -19.15 -6.99 -11.68
C HIS A 161 -18.47 -7.05 -13.05
N HIS A 162 -18.11 -8.25 -13.48
CA HIS A 162 -17.53 -8.51 -14.79
C HIS A 162 -18.62 -8.94 -15.78
N ASP A 163 -18.30 -8.96 -17.06
CA ASP A 163 -19.18 -9.51 -18.09
C ASP A 163 -19.42 -11.02 -17.95
N ASN A 164 -18.53 -11.73 -17.25
CA ASN A 164 -18.56 -13.19 -17.09
C ASN A 164 -18.66 -13.68 -15.64
N GLY A 165 -18.87 -12.79 -14.66
CA GLY A 165 -18.99 -13.17 -13.25
C GLY A 165 -18.74 -12.01 -12.30
N GLU A 166 -18.38 -12.32 -11.05
CA GLU A 166 -18.15 -11.32 -10.00
C GLU A 166 -16.81 -11.54 -9.30
N SER A 167 -16.26 -10.46 -8.75
CA SER A 167 -15.17 -10.52 -7.77
C SER A 167 -15.48 -9.66 -6.57
N CYS A 168 -15.11 -10.12 -5.39
CA CYS A 168 -15.25 -9.40 -4.14
C CYS A 168 -13.94 -9.50 -3.35
N PHE A 169 -13.51 -8.36 -2.82
CA PHE A 169 -12.36 -8.27 -1.94
C PHE A 169 -12.68 -7.47 -0.69
N LYS A 170 -12.15 -7.94 0.43
CA LYS A 170 -12.05 -7.14 1.65
C LYS A 170 -10.59 -7.07 2.08
N ILE A 171 -10.03 -5.88 2.04
CA ILE A 171 -8.63 -5.63 2.36
C ILE A 171 -8.57 -4.78 3.61
N GLU A 172 -7.79 -5.22 4.58
CA GLU A 172 -7.54 -4.48 5.80
C GLU A 172 -6.07 -4.09 5.87
N THR A 173 -5.81 -2.79 5.97
CA THR A 173 -4.47 -2.22 6.02
C THR A 173 -4.39 -1.12 7.06
N GLU A 174 -3.20 -0.88 7.60
CA GLU A 174 -2.96 0.16 8.58
C GLU A 174 -1.66 0.89 8.29
N ILE A 175 -1.73 2.22 8.31
CA ILE A 175 -0.54 3.07 8.28
C ILE A 175 -0.31 3.57 9.69
N THR A 176 0.81 3.18 10.28
CA THR A 176 1.23 3.61 11.62
C THR A 176 2.41 4.55 11.53
N ASN A 177 2.64 5.36 12.57
CA ASN A 177 3.88 6.12 12.74
C ASN A 177 4.50 5.77 14.10
N LYS A 178 5.64 5.09 14.08
CA LYS A 178 6.34 4.64 15.29
C LYS A 178 6.93 5.77 16.13
N ASN A 179 7.18 6.93 15.53
CA ASN A 179 7.80 8.06 16.22
C ASN A 179 6.77 8.93 16.97
N ILE A 180 5.48 8.82 16.66
CA ILE A 180 4.41 9.52 17.39
C ILE A 180 4.06 8.80 18.70
N LEU A 181 4.32 7.49 18.79
CA LEU A 181 4.11 6.69 20.00
C LEU A 181 5.26 6.81 21.03
N ALA A 182 6.31 7.58 20.73
CA ALA A 182 7.47 7.79 21.60
C ALA A 182 7.39 9.10 22.43
N LEU A 183 6.22 9.73 22.49
CA LEU A 183 5.92 10.91 23.32
C LEU A 183 5.04 10.54 24.51
#